data_AF-A0A1F8U6M8-F1
#
_entry.id   AF-A0A1F8U6M8-F1
#
_cell.length_a   1.000
_cell.length_b   1.000
_cell.length_c   1.000
_cell.angle_alpha   90.00
_cell.angle_beta   90.00
_cell.angle_gamma   90.00
#
_symmetry.space_group_name_H-M   'P 1'
#
loop_
_entity.id
_entity.type
_entity.pdbx_description
1 polymer ?
#
loop_
_entity_poly.entity_id
_entity_poly.type
_entity_poly.pdbx_seq_one_letter_code
_entity_poly.pdbx_strand_id
1 'polypeptide(L)'
;MNQMKDFYAARFDGLEAAFLWCTETLPPKYKTGSISYYTALEVALLSALTFGASAYFLQVGIPYTRCLWAFTISAGALAFFAHLFLYKRLLTEKRKP
;
A
#
# COMPACT_ATOMS: atom_id res chain seq x y z
N MET A 1 -9.06 2.21 -19.73
CA MET A 1 -8.35 2.63 -20.96
C MET A 1 -7.74 1.46 -21.73
N ASN A 2 -7.29 0.38 -21.08
CA ASN A 2 -6.74 -0.78 -21.81
C ASN A 2 -7.80 -1.51 -22.65
N GLN A 3 -9.04 -1.63 -22.18
CA GLN A 3 -10.14 -2.21 -22.99
C GLN A 3 -10.38 -1.48 -24.33
N MET A 4 -10.21 -0.15 -24.38
CA MET A 4 -10.29 0.58 -25.65
C MET A 4 -9.09 0.25 -26.54
N LYS A 5 -7.88 0.16 -25.97
CA LYS A 5 -6.68 -0.22 -26.73
C LYS A 5 -6.83 -1.60 -27.34
N ASP A 6 -7.30 -2.58 -26.55
CA ASP A 6 -7.53 -3.94 -27.03
C ASP A 6 -8.61 -3.96 -28.13
N PHE A 7 -9.69 -3.17 -27.98
CA PHE A 7 -10.74 -3.06 -28.99
C PHE A 7 -10.23 -2.51 -30.34
N TYR A 8 -9.39 -1.47 -30.30
CA TYR A 8 -8.83 -0.88 -31.53
C TYR A 8 -7.71 -1.74 -32.13
N ALA A 9 -6.88 -2.37 -31.30
CA ALA A 9 -5.86 -3.33 -31.72
C ALA A 9 -6.47 -4.50 -32.52
N ALA A 10 -7.60 -5.05 -32.05
CA ALA A 10 -8.30 -6.14 -32.72
C ALA A 10 -8.94 -5.76 -34.08
N ARG A 11 -8.98 -4.46 -34.44
CA ARG A 11 -9.72 -3.95 -35.61
C ARG A 11 -8.83 -3.26 -36.64
N PHE A 12 -7.60 -2.93 -36.30
CA PHE A 12 -6.64 -2.28 -37.19
C PHE A 12 -5.26 -2.94 -37.07
N ASP A 13 -4.83 -3.60 -38.16
CA ASP A 13 -3.50 -4.22 -38.23
C ASP A 13 -2.38 -3.18 -38.06
N GLY A 14 -1.36 -3.53 -37.28
CA GLY A 14 -0.19 -2.69 -37.00
C GLY A 14 -0.35 -1.72 -35.83
N LEU A 15 -1.55 -1.55 -35.26
CA LEU A 15 -1.77 -0.66 -34.12
C LEU A 15 -1.24 -1.24 -32.79
N GLU A 16 -1.14 -2.57 -32.69
CA GLU A 16 -0.61 -3.28 -31.53
C GLU A 16 0.81 -2.82 -31.17
N ALA A 17 1.65 -2.58 -32.18
CA ALA A 17 3.03 -2.13 -31.97
C ALA A 17 3.12 -0.72 -31.34
N ALA A 18 2.06 0.09 -31.44
CA ALA A 18 2.03 1.41 -30.81
C ALA A 18 1.71 1.36 -29.31
N PHE A 19 1.15 0.25 -28.81
CA PHE A 19 0.78 0.12 -27.41
C PHE A 19 1.84 -0.61 -26.60
N LEU A 20 2.50 0.13 -25.70
CA LEU A 20 3.46 -0.42 -24.76
C LEU A 20 2.83 -1.42 -23.76
N TRP A 21 1.52 -1.27 -23.48
CA TRP A 21 0.76 -2.12 -22.56
C TRP A 21 -0.69 -2.31 -23.04
N CYS A 22 -1.13 -3.57 -23.07
CA CYS A 22 -2.50 -4.04 -23.31
C CYS A 22 -3.07 -4.68 -22.03
N THR A 23 -4.28 -5.23 -22.06
CA THR A 23 -4.89 -5.85 -20.86
C THR A 23 -4.14 -7.08 -20.35
N GLU A 24 -3.45 -7.80 -21.23
CA GLU A 24 -2.65 -8.97 -20.87
C GLU A 24 -1.22 -8.62 -20.44
N THR A 25 -0.64 -7.55 -20.98
CA THR A 25 0.79 -7.21 -20.79
C THR A 25 1.05 -6.17 -19.70
N LEU A 26 0.09 -5.94 -18.79
CA LEU A 26 0.32 -4.97 -17.72
C LEU A 26 1.37 -5.43 -16.72
N PRO A 27 2.24 -4.51 -16.27
CA PRO A 27 3.15 -4.80 -15.19
C PRO A 27 2.38 -5.06 -13.88
N PRO A 28 2.95 -5.85 -12.97
CA PRO A 28 2.38 -6.10 -11.66
C PRO A 28 2.19 -4.79 -10.89
N LYS A 29 1.02 -4.63 -10.25
CA LYS A 29 0.68 -3.42 -9.48
C LYS A 29 1.55 -3.22 -8.25
N TYR A 30 1.93 -4.31 -7.59
CA TYR A 30 2.80 -4.26 -6.43
C TYR A 30 4.27 -4.29 -6.88
N LYS A 31 4.97 -3.17 -6.71
CA LYS A 31 6.39 -3.02 -7.05
C LYS A 31 7.13 -2.36 -5.91
N THR A 32 7.99 -3.13 -5.23
CA THR A 32 8.79 -2.67 -4.08
C THR A 32 9.88 -1.66 -4.47
N GLY A 33 10.44 -1.77 -5.68
CA GLY A 33 11.39 -0.80 -6.22
C GLY A 33 10.75 0.42 -6.89
N SER A 34 9.54 0.82 -6.49
CA SER A 34 8.85 1.98 -7.06
C SER A 34 8.81 3.15 -6.09
N ILE A 35 8.80 4.38 -6.62
CA ILE A 35 8.66 5.59 -5.82
C ILE A 35 7.38 5.51 -4.97
N SER A 36 6.28 5.04 -5.55
CA SER A 36 5.00 4.88 -4.84
C SER A 36 5.06 3.91 -3.65
N TYR A 37 5.94 2.90 -3.70
CA TYR A 37 6.17 2.01 -2.56
C TYR A 37 6.93 2.73 -1.44
N TYR A 38 7.97 3.48 -1.79
CA TYR A 38 8.73 4.25 -0.81
C TYR A 38 7.88 5.33 -0.14
N THR A 39 7.04 6.05 -0.89
CA THR A 39 6.12 7.02 -0.29
C THR A 39 5.10 6.35 0.63
N ALA A 40 4.60 5.16 0.27
CA ALA A 40 3.71 4.40 1.15
C ALA A 40 4.42 3.94 2.44
N LEU A 41 5.70 3.58 2.35
CA LEU A 41 6.54 3.20 3.48
C LEU A 41 6.79 4.40 4.42
N GLU A 42 7.10 5.57 3.88
CA GLU A 42 7.24 6.82 4.65
C GLU A 42 5.97 7.17 5.40
N VAL A 43 4.82 7.12 4.73
CA VAL A 43 3.51 7.36 5.35
C VAL A 43 3.23 6.32 6.44
N ALA A 44 3.54 5.05 6.20
CA ALA A 44 3.37 3.99 7.20
C ALA A 44 4.25 4.22 8.44
N LEU A 45 5.52 4.62 8.26
CA LEU A 45 6.43 4.94 9.36
C LEU A 45 5.94 6.15 10.18
N LEU A 46 5.58 7.25 9.51
CA LEU A 46 5.09 8.45 10.18
C LEU A 46 3.76 8.17 10.92
N SER A 47 2.88 7.40 10.32
CA SER A 47 1.61 7.00 10.94
C SER A 47 1.83 6.08 12.15
N ALA A 48 2.77 5.15 12.07
CA ALA A 48 3.14 4.27 13.18
C ALA A 48 3.74 5.03 14.37
N LEU A 49 4.63 6.00 14.09
CA LEU A 49 5.24 6.84 15.12
C LEU A 49 4.21 7.72 15.82
N THR A 50 3.34 8.39 15.05
CA THR A 50 2.28 9.24 15.61
C THR A 50 1.24 8.43 16.39
N PHE A 51 0.89 7.23 15.93
CA PHE A 51 0.02 6.30 16.66
C PHE A 51 0.67 5.74 17.94
N GLY A 52 1.97 5.42 17.89
CA GLY A 52 2.71 5.06 19.10
C GLY A 52 2.71 6.20 20.12
N ALA A 53 3.02 7.43 19.69
CA ALA A 53 3.00 8.59 20.56
C ALA A 53 1.61 8.85 21.16
N SER A 54 0.54 8.72 20.39
CA SER A 54 -0.82 8.87 20.92
C SER A 54 -1.17 7.78 21.94
N ALA A 55 -0.77 6.53 21.69
CA ALA A 55 -0.95 5.43 22.65
C ALA A 55 -0.16 5.67 23.95
N TYR A 56 1.03 6.27 23.88
CA TYR A 56 1.80 6.65 25.06
C TYR A 56 1.07 7.69 25.91
N PHE A 57 0.64 8.79 25.30
CA PHE A 57 -0.07 9.86 26.03
C PHE A 57 -1.41 9.39 26.59
N LEU A 58 -2.12 8.50 25.88
CA LEU A 58 -3.35 7.88 26.39
C LEU A 58 -3.09 7.09 27.69
N GLN A 59 -2.00 6.31 27.72
CA GLN A 59 -1.66 5.49 28.88
C GLN A 59 -1.16 6.31 30.08
N VAL A 60 -0.52 7.46 29.85
CA VAL A 60 -0.12 8.41 30.90
C VAL A 60 -1.35 8.93 31.67
N GLY A 61 -2.50 9.04 31.02
CA GLY A 61 -3.76 9.43 31.65
C GLY A 61 -4.44 8.34 32.51
N ILE A 62 -3.94 7.09 32.46
CA ILE A 62 -4.55 5.96 33.17
C ILE A 62 -3.68 5.60 34.40
N PRO A 63 -4.21 5.69 35.62
CA PRO A 63 -3.48 5.24 36.81
C PRO A 63 -3.27 3.72 36.76
N TYR A 64 -2.09 3.26 37.19
CA TYR A 64 -1.65 1.84 37.25
C TYR A 64 -1.12 1.18 35.98
N THR A 65 -0.84 1.93 34.91
CA THR A 65 -0.24 1.34 33.71
C THR A 65 1.22 0.93 33.95
N ARG A 66 1.47 -0.37 34.13
CA ARG A 66 2.82 -0.96 34.14
C ARG A 66 3.21 -1.31 32.70
N CYS A 67 4.48 -1.13 32.34
CA CYS A 67 5.03 -1.41 31.00
C CYS A 67 4.55 -0.51 29.85
N LEU A 68 4.47 0.80 30.09
CA LEU A 68 4.11 1.84 29.09
C LEU A 68 4.82 1.69 27.74
N TRP A 69 6.13 1.47 27.78
CA TRP A 69 6.97 1.36 26.58
C TRP A 69 6.65 0.11 25.76
N ALA A 70 6.34 -1.01 26.40
CA ALA A 70 6.00 -2.24 25.69
C ALA A 70 4.72 -2.03 24.87
N PHE A 71 3.66 -1.51 25.49
CA PHE A 71 2.40 -1.22 24.79
C PHE A 71 2.58 -0.17 23.69
N THR A 72 3.36 0.87 23.94
CA THR A 72 3.64 1.93 22.97
C THR A 72 4.35 1.39 21.72
N ILE A 73 5.41 0.61 21.91
CA ILE A 73 6.17 0.00 20.81
C ILE A 73 5.31 -1.02 20.06
N SER A 74 4.56 -1.86 20.79
CA SER A 74 3.65 -2.83 20.19
C SER A 74 2.54 -2.16 19.37
N ALA A 75 1.95 -1.06 19.86
CA ALA A 75 0.93 -0.31 19.15
C ALA A 75 1.47 0.32 17.86
N GLY A 76 2.65 0.95 17.90
CA GLY A 76 3.31 1.49 16.73
C GLY A 76 3.67 0.41 15.69
N ALA A 77 4.26 -0.70 16.15
CA ALA A 77 4.60 -1.83 15.27
C ALA A 77 3.35 -2.43 14.61
N LEU A 78 2.28 -2.64 15.38
CA LEU A 78 0.99 -3.13 14.86
C LEU A 78 0.45 -2.19 13.77
N ALA A 79 0.44 -0.88 14.02
CA ALA A 79 -0.05 0.12 13.07
C ALA A 79 0.80 0.15 11.78
N PHE A 80 2.11 -0.02 11.89
CA PHE A 80 3.02 -0.11 10.74
C PHE A 80 2.73 -1.35 9.88
N PHE A 81 2.68 -2.53 10.49
CA PHE A 81 2.39 -3.77 9.78
C PHE A 81 0.98 -3.78 9.19
N ALA A 82 0.00 -3.22 9.89
CA ALA A 82 -1.36 -3.06 9.37
C ALA A 82 -1.39 -2.20 8.10
N HIS A 83 -0.68 -1.06 8.07
CA HIS A 83 -0.58 -0.21 6.88
C HIS A 83 0.07 -0.93 5.70
N LEU A 84 1.19 -1.62 5.92
CA LEU A 84 1.86 -2.36 4.86
C LEU A 84 1.02 -3.54 4.35
N PHE A 85 0.32 -4.23 5.27
CA PHE A 85 -0.59 -5.31 4.92
C PHE A 85 -1.76 -4.80 4.07
N LEU A 86 -2.40 -3.70 4.47
CA LEU A 86 -3.48 -3.07 3.72
C LEU A 86 -3.01 -2.60 2.35
N TYR A 87 -1.85 -1.95 2.28
CA TYR A 87 -1.24 -1.53 1.02
C TYR A 87 -0.99 -2.72 0.08
N LYS A 88 -0.37 -3.79 0.58
CA LYS A 88 -0.13 -5.01 -0.19
C LYS A 88 -1.45 -5.65 -0.64
N ARG A 89 -2.43 -5.73 0.25
CA ARG A 89 -3.74 -6.30 -0.05
C ARG A 89 -4.45 -5.52 -1.16
N LEU A 90 -4.51 -4.19 -1.07
CA LEU A 90 -5.16 -3.32 -2.06
C LEU A 90 -4.49 -3.42 -3.45
N LEU A 91 -3.17 -3.57 -3.50
CA LEU A 91 -2.45 -3.72 -4.77
C LEU A 91 -2.47 -5.14 -5.32
N THR A 92 -2.70 -6.14 -4.47
CA THR A 92 -2.82 -7.55 -4.87
C THR A 92 -4.26 -7.92 -5.23
N GLU A 93 -5.25 -7.16 -4.76
CA GLU A 93 -6.66 -7.42 -5.06
C GLU A 93 -6.89 -7.41 -6.58
N LYS A 94 -7.31 -8.59 -7.05
CA LYS A 94 -7.32 -9.01 -8.45
C LYS A 94 -8.10 -8.01 -9.31
N ARG A 95 -7.54 -7.72 -10.49
CA ARG A 95 -8.34 -7.28 -11.64
C ARG A 95 -9.46 -8.31 -11.82
N LYS A 96 -10.72 -7.90 -11.67
CA LYS A 96 -11.81 -8.65 -12.28
C LYS A 96 -11.50 -8.73 -13.79
N PRO A 97 -11.64 -9.91 -14.42
CA PRO A 97 -11.54 -10.03 -15.86
C PRO A 97 -12.53 -9.07 -16.54
#